data_AF-A0A816EPA7-F1
#
_entry.id   AF-A0A816EPA7-F1
#
_cell.length_a   1.000
_cell.length_b   1.000
_cell.length_c   1.000
_cell.angle_alpha   90.00
_cell.angle_beta   90.00
_cell.angle_gamma   90.00
#
_symmetry.space_group_name_H-M   'P 1'
#
loop_
_entity.id
_entity.type
_entity.pdbx_description
1 polymer ?
#
loop_
_entity_poly.entity_id
_entity_poly.type
_entity_poly.pdbx_seq_one_letter_code
_entity_poly.pdbx_strand_id
1 'polypeptide(L)'
;KNVISNNIMDHGAIAATTTEIPIFSTQTSAVLSSKGDISLAAIDNGLAFPFKHPDEWRAYPFHWAWLPQAKISFSEEIKQLMLPLLSDTNYVERELCDEIRRLFAQDKVKSIW
;
A
#
# COMPACT_ATOMS: atom_id res chain seq x y z
N LYS A 1 16.31 -45.94 -18.82
CA LYS A 1 17.44 -45.26 -19.49
C LYS A 1 16.88 -44.39 -20.61
N ASN A 2 16.66 -43.11 -20.35
CA ASN A 2 16.85 -42.09 -21.37
C ASN A 2 17.00 -40.74 -20.68
N VAL A 3 18.24 -40.25 -20.75
CA VAL A 3 18.70 -38.93 -20.36
C VAL A 3 18.58 -38.08 -21.61
N ILE A 4 17.91 -36.93 -21.52
CA ILE A 4 18.15 -35.81 -22.43
C ILE A 4 18.19 -34.54 -21.58
N SER A 5 19.42 -34.17 -21.23
CA SER A 5 19.78 -32.83 -20.76
C SER A 5 19.84 -31.92 -21.98
N ASN A 6 19.27 -30.72 -21.90
CA ASN A 6 19.66 -29.60 -22.75
C ASN A 6 19.55 -28.31 -21.94
N ASN A 7 20.70 -27.87 -21.44
CA ASN A 7 20.94 -26.51 -20.98
C ASN A 7 21.26 -25.68 -22.22
N ILE A 8 20.41 -24.71 -22.53
CA ILE A 8 20.77 -23.59 -23.42
C ILE A 8 20.59 -22.33 -22.59
N MET A 9 21.71 -21.71 -22.24
CA MET A 9 21.76 -20.29 -21.87
C MET A 9 21.54 -19.49 -23.14
N ASP A 10 20.50 -18.66 -23.18
CA ASP A 10 20.40 -17.56 -24.12
C ASP A 10 20.21 -16.25 -23.33
N HIS A 11 20.88 -15.23 -23.83
CA HIS A 11 21.17 -13.97 -23.18
C HIS A 11 19.97 -13.03 -23.16
N GLY A 12 19.84 -12.28 -22.07
CA GLY A 12 19.37 -10.89 -22.12
C GLY A 12 17.86 -10.68 -22.17
N ALA A 13 17.23 -10.73 -21.00
CA ALA A 13 16.07 -9.90 -20.72
C ALA A 13 16.27 -9.26 -19.34
N ILE A 14 16.56 -7.96 -19.32
CA ILE A 14 16.41 -7.13 -18.12
C ILE A 14 14.92 -7.03 -17.84
N ALA A 15 14.41 -7.98 -17.06
CA ALA A 15 13.06 -7.88 -16.52
C ALA A 15 13.05 -6.71 -15.54
N ALA A 16 12.32 -5.65 -15.91
CA ALA A 16 11.91 -4.64 -14.95
C ALA A 16 11.05 -5.37 -13.90
N THR A 17 11.63 -5.64 -12.73
CA THR A 17 10.87 -6.05 -11.56
C THR A 17 10.12 -4.83 -11.07
N THR A 18 8.99 -4.54 -11.71
CA THR A 18 7.93 -3.76 -11.10
C THR A 18 7.40 -4.63 -9.98
N THR A 19 7.80 -4.34 -8.75
CA THR A 19 7.15 -4.88 -7.56
C THR A 19 5.73 -4.29 -7.55
N GLU A 20 4.83 -4.92 -8.30
CA GLU A 20 3.40 -4.67 -8.17
C GLU A 20 3.06 -5.01 -6.72
N ILE A 21 2.58 -4.02 -5.96
CA ILE A 21 1.85 -4.31 -4.72
C ILE A 21 0.80 -5.37 -5.10
N PRO A 22 0.74 -6.53 -4.42
CA PRO A 22 -0.20 -7.56 -4.77
C PRO A 22 -1.60 -7.06 -4.40
N ILE A 23 -2.24 -6.33 -5.31
CA ILE A 23 -3.67 -6.16 -5.31
C ILE A 23 -4.22 -7.52 -5.69
N PHE A 24 -4.40 -8.37 -4.68
CA PHE A 24 -4.92 -9.71 -4.86
C PHE A 24 -6.26 -9.60 -5.58
N SER A 25 -6.30 -10.00 -6.85
CA SER A 25 -7.55 -10.34 -7.51
C SER A 25 -8.17 -11.45 -6.67
N THR A 26 -9.22 -11.11 -5.93
CA THR A 26 -10.05 -12.08 -5.24
C THR A 26 -10.70 -12.96 -6.30
N GLN A 27 -10.05 -14.07 -6.65
CA GLN A 27 -10.74 -15.24 -7.19
C GLN A 27 -11.54 -15.87 -6.05
N THR A 28 -12.61 -15.18 -5.65
CA THR A 28 -13.64 -15.76 -4.79
C THR A 28 -14.60 -16.47 -5.72
N SER A 29 -14.45 -17.78 -5.79
CA SER A 29 -15.39 -18.68 -6.45
C SER A 29 -16.81 -18.33 -6.02
N ALA A 30 -17.71 -18.18 -7.00
CA ALA A 30 -19.09 -17.75 -6.82
C ALA A 30 -19.81 -18.55 -5.72
N VAL A 31 -19.95 -17.95 -4.53
CA VAL A 31 -20.81 -18.46 -3.45
C VAL A 31 -21.65 -17.29 -2.94
N LEU A 32 -22.87 -17.22 -3.48
CA LEU A 32 -24.07 -16.62 -2.88
C LEU A 32 -23.89 -15.20 -2.28
N SER A 33 -23.68 -14.18 -3.12
CA SER A 33 -23.94 -12.79 -2.68
C SER A 33 -25.42 -12.46 -2.85
N SER A 34 -26.22 -12.73 -1.81
CA SER A 34 -27.57 -12.16 -1.67
C SER A 34 -27.57 -11.01 -0.66
N LYS A 35 -26.50 -10.22 -0.63
CA LYS A 35 -26.31 -9.11 0.30
C LYS A 35 -25.66 -7.97 -0.47
N GLY A 36 -26.29 -6.79 -0.45
CA GLY A 36 -25.80 -5.65 -1.22
C GLY A 36 -24.35 -5.32 -0.85
N ASP A 37 -23.52 -5.15 -1.86
CA ASP A 37 -22.13 -4.77 -1.68
C ASP A 37 -22.03 -3.28 -1.33
N ILE A 38 -21.18 -2.95 -0.35
CA ILE A 38 -20.89 -1.58 0.07
C ILE A 38 -19.39 -1.36 -0.05
N SER A 39 -19.00 -0.30 -0.76
CA SER A 39 -17.61 0.11 -0.96
C SER A 39 -17.37 1.54 -0.45
N LEU A 40 -16.18 1.82 0.05
CA LEU A 40 -15.74 3.15 0.48
C LEU A 40 -14.70 3.72 -0.51
N ALA A 41 -14.73 5.04 -0.71
CA ALA A 41 -13.72 5.77 -1.47
C ALA A 41 -13.12 6.90 -0.62
N ALA A 42 -11.79 6.92 -0.51
CA ALA A 42 -11.04 8.00 0.16
C ALA A 42 -10.63 9.06 -0.87
N ILE A 43 -11.41 10.14 -0.94
CA ILE A 43 -11.18 11.27 -1.84
C ILE A 43 -10.56 12.45 -1.09
N ASP A 44 -10.01 13.43 -1.84
CA ASP A 44 -9.48 14.68 -1.30
C ASP A 44 -8.30 14.52 -0.32
N ASN A 45 -7.28 13.75 -0.72
CA ASN A 45 -6.07 13.50 0.09
C ASN A 45 -4.98 14.58 -0.08
N GLY A 46 -5.31 15.76 -0.63
CA GLY A 46 -4.34 16.80 -1.01
C GLY A 46 -3.61 17.48 0.15
N LEU A 47 -4.10 17.31 1.39
CA LEU A 47 -3.51 17.86 2.62
C LEU A 47 -2.76 16.80 3.46
N ALA A 48 -2.41 15.66 2.85
CA ALA A 48 -1.61 14.62 3.50
C ALA A 48 -0.10 14.97 3.52
N PHE A 49 0.70 14.11 4.15
CA PHE A 49 2.18 14.21 4.23
C PHE A 49 2.75 15.50 4.86
N PRO A 50 2.35 15.86 6.10
CA PRO A 50 2.96 16.99 6.79
C PRO A 50 4.43 16.69 7.17
N PHE A 51 5.31 17.68 7.08
CA PHE A 51 6.73 17.54 7.46
C PHE A 51 6.95 17.39 8.98
N LYS A 52 5.99 17.87 9.79
CA LYS A 52 5.95 17.69 11.25
C LYS A 52 4.51 17.53 11.72
N HIS A 53 4.33 17.02 12.93
CA HIS A 53 3.02 17.05 13.57
C HIS A 53 2.53 18.50 13.79
N PRO A 54 1.20 18.74 13.72
CA PRO A 54 0.63 20.03 14.10
C PRO A 54 1.05 20.44 15.51
N ASP A 55 1.33 21.74 15.71
CA ASP A 55 1.74 22.26 17.02
C ASP A 55 0.60 22.13 18.06
N GLU A 56 -0.65 22.18 17.62
CA GLU A 56 -1.82 21.90 18.43
C GLU A 56 -2.48 20.58 18.03
N TRP A 57 -2.63 19.66 19.00
CA TRP A 57 -3.23 18.34 18.77
C TRP A 57 -4.69 18.38 18.30
N ARG A 58 -5.37 19.53 18.40
CA ARG A 58 -6.77 19.71 17.98
C ARG A 58 -6.94 20.44 16.65
N ALA A 59 -5.86 20.94 16.04
CA ALA A 59 -5.99 21.76 14.83
C ALA A 59 -6.40 20.95 13.59
N TYR A 60 -6.06 19.65 13.53
CA TYR A 60 -6.30 18.78 12.37
C TYR A 60 -6.75 17.37 12.80
N PRO A 61 -7.99 17.22 13.29
CA PRO A 61 -8.45 15.93 13.78
C PRO A 61 -8.90 14.99 12.65
N PHE A 62 -8.73 13.68 12.85
CA PHE A 62 -9.37 12.67 12.01
C PHE A 62 -10.86 12.56 12.32
N HIS A 63 -11.73 13.17 11.50
CA HIS A 63 -13.17 13.24 11.76
C HIS A 63 -13.86 11.88 11.98
N TRP A 64 -13.37 10.83 11.32
CA TRP A 64 -13.91 9.47 11.50
C TRP A 64 -13.68 8.91 12.90
N ALA A 65 -12.76 9.45 13.69
CA ALA A 65 -12.47 8.99 15.05
C ALA A 65 -13.64 9.18 16.02
N TRP A 66 -14.59 10.08 15.72
CA TRP A 66 -15.80 10.28 16.52
C TRP A 66 -16.96 9.36 16.15
N LEU A 67 -16.85 8.61 15.05
CA LEU A 67 -17.87 7.64 14.66
C LEU A 67 -17.85 6.42 15.61
N PRO A 68 -19.01 5.81 15.93
CA PRO A 68 -19.05 4.59 16.75
C PRO A 68 -18.14 3.48 16.25
N GLN A 69 -17.94 3.38 14.93
CA GLN A 69 -17.11 2.40 14.25
C GLN A 69 -15.64 2.50 14.67
N ALA A 70 -15.14 3.68 15.02
CA ALA A 70 -13.77 3.87 15.48
C ALA A 70 -13.49 3.23 16.84
N LYS A 71 -14.53 2.86 17.60
CA LYS A 71 -14.41 2.14 18.88
C LYS A 71 -14.24 0.64 18.68
N ILE A 72 -14.48 0.13 17.47
CA ILE A 72 -14.33 -1.28 17.14
C ILE A 72 -12.84 -1.56 16.95
N SER A 73 -12.30 -2.55 17.65
CA SER A 73 -10.92 -2.99 17.46
C SER A 73 -10.69 -3.50 16.05
N PHE A 74 -9.46 -3.36 15.55
CA PHE A 74 -9.08 -3.87 14.24
C PHE A 74 -9.37 -5.38 14.10
N SER A 75 -9.93 -5.76 12.94
CA SER A 75 -10.18 -7.16 12.59
C SER A 75 -8.88 -7.92 12.40
N GLU A 76 -8.96 -9.26 12.47
CA GLU A 76 -7.78 -10.09 12.21
C GLU A 76 -7.33 -10.00 10.74
N GLU A 77 -8.27 -9.83 9.82
CA GLU A 77 -8.01 -9.62 8.39
C GLU A 77 -7.10 -8.40 8.14
N ILE A 78 -7.44 -7.22 8.69
CA ILE A 78 -6.61 -6.02 8.47
C ILE A 78 -5.26 -6.13 9.19
N LYS A 79 -5.20 -6.81 10.34
CA LYS A 79 -3.94 -7.07 11.06
C LYS A 79 -3.00 -7.96 10.24
N GLN A 80 -3.51 -9.07 9.70
CA GLN A 80 -2.73 -9.98 8.86
C GLN A 80 -2.28 -9.32 7.55
N LEU A 81 -3.09 -8.41 7.02
CA LEU A 81 -2.73 -7.65 5.82
C LEU A 81 -1.64 -6.59 6.10
N MET A 82 -1.81 -5.78 7.14
CA MET A 82 -0.96 -4.60 7.36
C MET A 82 0.30 -4.86 8.18
N LEU A 83 0.25 -5.75 9.18
CA LEU A 83 1.38 -5.95 10.10
C LEU A 83 2.66 -6.46 9.42
N PRO A 84 2.62 -7.43 8.48
CA PRO A 84 3.84 -7.88 7.80
C PRO A 84 4.52 -6.76 7.01
N LEU A 85 3.73 -5.90 6.35
CA LEU A 85 4.25 -4.77 5.56
C LEU A 85 4.87 -3.70 6.46
N LEU A 86 4.18 -3.31 7.52
CA LEU A 86 4.64 -2.23 8.41
C LEU A 86 5.77 -2.65 9.35
N SER A 87 5.93 -3.95 9.61
CA SER A 87 7.00 -4.47 10.48
C SER A 87 8.30 -4.76 9.71
N ASP A 88 8.27 -4.83 8.38
CA ASP A 88 9.46 -4.99 7.55
C ASP A 88 10.10 -3.64 7.25
N THR A 89 11.23 -3.36 7.88
CA THR A 89 11.97 -2.10 7.69
C THR A 89 12.48 -1.94 6.26
N ASN A 90 12.76 -3.04 5.54
CA ASN A 90 13.20 -2.95 4.14
C ASN A 90 12.07 -2.44 3.24
N TYR A 91 10.86 -2.96 3.44
CA TYR A 91 9.67 -2.48 2.74
C TYR A 91 9.42 -0.99 3.03
N VAL A 92 9.43 -0.61 4.31
CA VAL A 92 9.16 0.78 4.72
C VAL A 92 10.21 1.75 4.14
N GLU A 93 11.50 1.43 4.22
CA GLU A 93 12.56 2.34 3.77
C GLU A 93 12.75 2.34 2.25
N ARG A 94 12.86 1.16 1.62
CA ARG A 94 13.28 1.04 0.21
C ARG A 94 12.12 1.04 -0.78
N GLU A 95 10.98 0.51 -0.39
CA GLU A 95 9.83 0.47 -1.30
C GLU A 95 8.96 1.71 -1.07
N LEU A 96 8.49 1.92 0.17
CA LEU A 96 7.55 3.01 0.47
C LEU A 96 8.22 4.40 0.49
N CYS A 97 9.26 4.60 1.31
CA CYS A 97 9.86 5.92 1.47
C CYS A 97 10.61 6.40 0.22
N ASP A 98 11.34 5.51 -0.46
CA ASP A 98 12.04 5.88 -1.70
C ASP A 98 11.08 6.17 -2.85
N GLU A 99 9.94 5.47 -2.94
CA GLU A 99 8.89 5.79 -3.92
C GLU A 99 8.27 7.17 -3.65
N ILE A 100 7.92 7.47 -2.39
CA ILE A 100 7.41 8.78 -2.00
C ILE A 100 8.45 9.88 -2.32
N ARG A 101 9.73 9.65 -1.99
CA ARG A 101 10.82 10.59 -2.30
C ARG A 101 10.94 10.83 -3.80
N ARG A 102 10.90 9.76 -4.62
CA ARG A 102 10.95 9.85 -6.08
C ARG A 102 9.74 10.60 -6.66
N LEU A 103 8.56 10.39 -6.09
CA LEU A 103 7.34 11.09 -6.51
C LEU A 103 7.43 12.59 -6.21
N PHE A 104 7.82 12.97 -4.98
CA PHE A 104 7.93 14.37 -4.59
C PHE A 104 9.06 15.12 -5.29
N ALA A 105 10.14 14.44 -5.69
CA ALA A 105 11.23 15.03 -6.47
C ALA A 105 10.80 15.53 -7.87
N GLN A 106 9.61 15.17 -8.35
CA GLN A 106 9.08 15.65 -9.63
C GLN A 106 8.52 17.07 -9.54
N ASP A 107 8.26 17.58 -8.33
CA ASP A 107 7.81 18.96 -8.15
C ASP A 107 8.91 19.93 -8.56
N LYS A 108 8.57 20.85 -9.45
CA LYS A 108 9.51 21.84 -10.03
C LYS A 108 9.66 23.06 -9.15
N VAL A 109 8.69 23.30 -8.26
CA VAL A 109 8.75 24.40 -7.32
C VAL A 109 9.50 23.89 -6.09
N LYS A 110 10.76 24.32 -5.91
CA LYS A 110 11.47 24.17 -4.62
C LYS A 110 10.82 25.08 -3.58
N SER A 111 9.61 24.75 -3.17
CA SER A 111 8.95 25.39 -2.05
C SER A 111 8.87 24.34 -0.96
N ILE A 112 9.71 24.54 0.07
CA ILE A 112 9.65 23.92 1.40
C ILE A 112 9.81 22.39 1.51
N TRP A 113 10.82 21.84 0.84
CA TRP A 113 11.52 20.61 1.27
C TRP A 113 13.01 20.87 1.40
#